data_AF-A0A2G5EAW4-F1
#
_entry.id   AF-A0A2G5EAW4-F1
#
_cell.length_a   1.000
_cell.length_b   1.000
_cell.length_c   1.000
_cell.angle_alpha   90.00
_cell.angle_beta   90.00
_cell.angle_gamma   90.00
#
_symmetry.space_group_name_H-M   'P 1'
#
loop_
_entity.id
_entity.type
_entity.pdbx_description
1 polymer ?
#
loop_
_entity_poly.entity_id
_entity_poly.type
_entity_poly.pdbx_seq_one_letter_code
_entity_poly.pdbx_strand_id
1 'polypeptide(L)'
;MNSIIILLHLLLQINLCFASSNTHIFNTWCEHHGKRYSSEEEKLHRLNVFEDNLAFVMQHNNIRNSSYTLALNDFADLTHQEFKKFCLTLSFDVLDVQSVPKLSLSLRGSGVEGKLPSSVDWRKKGLITPVKSQAGCSTAWPVSAINAIESTNQIITGSLPKRKGVTMDGHTSLPSNGEEQLLQAVASQPVHVGICANQRVFQFYSKGIFSGPCSTSIDHVATIVGYDSENGVDYWTVKNSWGRQWGMNGYMHILRNSGDREGVCGINTLVSYPIKPKPNPVYLPALAQVDCNILIHCQDGETCCCIKSLIICLHYRCCPKNFPVCCAKPHHCCRSGYVCGVKKACVLDYKNSNMTELEQSLVWNFKR
;
A
#
# COMPACT_ATOMS: atom_id res chain seq x y z
N MET A 1 -54.51 -26.14 19.44
CA MET A 1 -54.41 -24.78 18.85
C MET A 1 -53.48 -23.88 19.67
N ASN A 2 -53.63 -23.81 20.99
CA ASN A 2 -52.78 -22.95 21.85
C ASN A 2 -51.28 -23.28 21.83
N SER A 3 -50.88 -24.55 21.79
CA SER A 3 -49.45 -24.92 21.79
C SER A 3 -48.71 -24.53 20.51
N ILE A 4 -49.40 -24.51 19.36
CA ILE A 4 -48.81 -24.09 18.07
C ILE A 4 -48.65 -22.56 18.05
N ILE A 5 -49.62 -21.81 18.57
CA ILE A 5 -49.57 -20.35 18.67
C ILE A 5 -48.44 -19.90 19.61
N ILE A 6 -48.28 -20.58 20.76
CA ILE A 6 -47.19 -20.30 21.71
C ILE A 6 -45.82 -20.59 21.07
N LEU A 7 -45.68 -21.72 20.35
CA LEU A 7 -44.45 -22.05 19.64
C LEU A 7 -44.11 -21.03 18.55
N LEU A 8 -45.09 -20.59 17.76
CA LEU A 8 -44.91 -19.57 16.73
C LEU A 8 -44.52 -18.21 17.34
N HIS A 9 -45.11 -17.81 18.46
CA HIS A 9 -44.71 -16.60 19.18
C HIS A 9 -43.30 -16.68 19.76
N LEU A 10 -42.93 -17.83 20.35
CA LEU A 10 -41.57 -18.04 20.85
C LEU A 10 -40.54 -17.98 19.71
N LEU A 11 -40.82 -18.64 18.58
CA LEU A 11 -39.98 -18.58 17.39
C LEU A 11 -39.86 -17.14 16.85
N LEU A 12 -40.94 -16.38 16.84
CA LEU A 12 -40.93 -14.97 16.43
C LEU A 12 -40.10 -14.09 17.39
N GLN A 13 -40.25 -14.26 18.70
CA GLN A 13 -39.48 -13.51 19.69
C GLN A 13 -37.98 -13.83 19.63
N ILE A 14 -37.63 -15.10 19.41
CA ILE A 14 -36.25 -15.53 19.20
C ILE A 14 -35.67 -14.86 17.94
N ASN A 15 -36.40 -14.91 16.82
CA ASN A 15 -35.96 -14.27 15.58
C ASN A 15 -35.77 -12.76 15.71
N LEU A 16 -36.68 -12.06 16.40
CA LEU A 16 -36.56 -10.62 16.66
C LEU A 16 -35.35 -10.28 17.54
N CYS A 17 -35.04 -11.12 18.54
CA CYS A 17 -33.88 -10.93 19.40
C CYS A 17 -32.55 -11.11 18.64
N PHE A 18 -32.45 -12.14 17.80
CA PHE A 18 -31.29 -12.37 16.94
C PHE A 18 -31.09 -11.23 15.92
N ALA A 19 -32.17 -10.78 15.27
CA ALA A 19 -32.12 -9.66 14.33
C ALA A 19 -31.66 -8.35 15.01
N SER A 20 -32.13 -8.09 16.23
CA SER A 20 -31.70 -6.93 17.04
C SER A 20 -30.21 -7.01 17.41
N SER A 21 -29.73 -8.19 17.81
CA SER A 21 -28.33 -8.45 18.16
C SER A 21 -27.38 -8.24 16.99
N ASN A 22 -27.66 -8.85 15.83
CA ASN A 22 -26.81 -8.72 14.65
C ASN A 22 -26.77 -7.27 14.13
N THR A 23 -27.91 -6.58 14.17
CA THR A 23 -27.98 -5.15 13.81
C THR A 23 -27.08 -4.31 14.72
N HIS A 24 -27.04 -4.60 16.02
CA HIS A 24 -26.15 -3.91 16.96
C HIS A 24 -24.66 -4.20 16.67
N ILE A 25 -24.31 -5.47 16.43
CA ILE A 25 -22.94 -5.87 16.04
C ILE A 25 -22.52 -5.18 14.74
N PHE A 26 -23.38 -5.15 13.73
CA PHE A 26 -23.11 -4.50 12.45
C PHE A 26 -22.90 -2.99 12.58
N ASN A 27 -23.75 -2.30 13.35
CA ASN A 27 -23.59 -0.86 13.58
C ASN A 27 -22.27 -0.56 14.31
N THR A 28 -21.91 -1.37 15.32
CA THR A 28 -20.64 -1.23 16.05
C THR A 28 -19.44 -1.46 15.12
N TRP A 29 -19.52 -2.48 14.26
CA TRP A 29 -18.51 -2.74 13.24
C TRP A 29 -18.41 -1.57 12.24
N CYS A 30 -19.54 -1.00 11.80
CA CYS A 30 -19.54 0.16 10.90
C CYS A 30 -18.84 1.37 11.52
N GLU A 31 -19.08 1.65 12.80
CA GLU A 31 -18.42 2.75 13.53
C GLU A 31 -16.91 2.52 13.62
N HIS A 32 -16.50 1.32 14.02
CA HIS A 32 -15.08 0.96 14.15
C HIS A 32 -14.33 1.04 12.82
N HIS A 33 -14.95 0.59 11.73
CA HIS A 33 -14.36 0.55 10.39
C HIS A 33 -14.67 1.81 9.55
N GLY A 34 -15.33 2.82 10.13
CA GLY A 34 -15.66 4.08 9.47
C GLY A 34 -16.57 3.95 8.25
N LYS A 35 -17.43 2.92 8.22
CA LYS A 35 -18.31 2.59 7.10
C LYS A 35 -19.50 3.55 7.04
N ARG A 36 -19.84 3.99 5.83
CA ARG A 36 -20.97 4.87 5.54
C ARG A 36 -21.64 4.40 4.27
N TYR A 37 -22.97 4.42 4.26
CA TYR A 37 -23.78 3.97 3.13
C TYR A 37 -24.63 5.13 2.62
N SER A 38 -24.92 5.12 1.32
CA SER A 38 -25.64 6.21 0.65
C SER A 38 -27.14 6.20 0.91
N SER A 39 -27.71 5.03 1.23
CA SER A 39 -29.12 4.83 1.52
C SER A 39 -29.36 3.76 2.59
N GLU A 40 -30.54 3.77 3.20
CA GLU A 40 -30.97 2.70 4.12
C GLU A 40 -31.14 1.36 3.39
N GLU A 41 -31.51 1.38 2.11
CA GLU A 41 -31.58 0.16 1.28
C GLU A 41 -30.20 -0.46 1.10
N GLU A 42 -29.17 0.35 0.80
CA GLU A 42 -27.79 -0.12 0.72
C GLU A 42 -27.32 -0.64 2.08
N LYS A 43 -27.61 0.09 3.17
CA LYS A 43 -27.25 -0.34 4.53
C LYS A 43 -27.89 -1.68 4.90
N LEU A 44 -29.16 -1.89 4.56
CA LEU A 44 -29.87 -3.15 4.78
C LEU A 44 -29.27 -4.29 3.95
N HIS A 45 -28.95 -4.04 2.68
CA HIS A 45 -28.23 -5.01 1.85
C HIS A 45 -26.88 -5.40 2.47
N ARG A 46 -26.10 -4.42 2.94
CA ARG A 46 -24.78 -4.63 3.55
C ARG A 46 -24.88 -5.36 4.89
N LEU A 47 -25.93 -5.11 5.67
CA LEU A 47 -26.24 -5.88 6.88
C LEU A 47 -26.47 -7.36 6.54
N ASN A 48 -27.29 -7.68 5.53
CA ASN A 48 -27.53 -9.07 5.14
C ASN A 48 -26.24 -9.79 4.71
N VAL A 49 -25.37 -9.10 3.96
CA VAL A 49 -24.05 -9.61 3.57
C VAL A 49 -23.15 -9.83 4.79
N PHE A 50 -23.17 -8.89 5.73
CA PHE A 50 -22.43 -8.98 6.97
C PHE A 50 -22.88 -10.16 7.83
N GLU A 51 -24.18 -10.43 7.93
CA GLU A 51 -24.72 -11.58 8.66
C GLU A 51 -24.26 -12.91 8.05
N ASP A 52 -24.27 -13.05 6.72
CA ASP A 52 -23.74 -14.22 6.03
C ASP A 52 -22.24 -14.41 6.29
N ASN A 53 -21.47 -13.31 6.26
CA ASN A 53 -20.03 -13.32 6.58
C ASN A 53 -19.77 -13.66 8.06
N LEU A 54 -20.56 -13.14 8.98
CA LEU A 54 -20.49 -13.45 10.41
C LEU A 54 -20.72 -14.94 10.67
N ALA A 55 -21.76 -15.52 10.06
CA ALA A 55 -22.04 -16.94 10.16
C ALA A 55 -20.87 -17.79 9.63
N PHE A 56 -20.29 -17.42 8.48
CA PHE A 56 -19.13 -18.09 7.91
C PHE A 56 -17.90 -18.05 8.83
N VAL A 57 -17.57 -16.87 9.37
CA VAL A 57 -16.45 -16.69 10.31
C VAL A 57 -16.65 -17.52 11.58
N MET A 58 -17.86 -17.48 12.16
CA MET A 58 -18.20 -18.26 13.35
C MET A 58 -18.09 -19.76 13.09
N GLN A 59 -18.59 -20.23 11.94
CA GLN A 59 -18.51 -21.64 11.57
C GLN A 59 -17.07 -22.12 11.44
N HIS A 60 -16.21 -21.37 10.74
CA HIS A 60 -14.80 -21.73 10.62
C HIS A 60 -14.08 -21.74 11.97
N ASN A 61 -14.30 -20.73 12.81
CA ASN A 61 -13.63 -20.63 14.11
C ASN A 61 -14.08 -21.70 15.12
N ASN A 62 -15.20 -22.41 14.86
CA ASN A 62 -15.63 -23.57 15.64
C ASN A 62 -14.94 -24.89 15.22
N ILE A 63 -14.09 -24.89 14.19
CA ILE A 63 -13.29 -26.05 13.77
C ILE A 63 -12.13 -26.23 14.76
N ARG A 64 -12.14 -27.35 15.50
CA ARG A 64 -11.17 -27.60 16.60
C ARG A 64 -9.69 -27.60 16.20
N ASN A 65 -9.38 -27.98 14.96
CA ASN A 65 -8.01 -28.21 14.50
C ASN A 65 -7.56 -27.24 13.40
N SER A 66 -8.19 -26.07 13.28
CA SER A 66 -7.70 -25.05 12.35
C SER A 66 -6.41 -24.42 12.88
N SER A 67 -5.40 -24.31 12.03
CA SER A 67 -4.13 -23.62 12.37
C SER A 67 -4.23 -22.10 12.28
N TYR A 68 -5.40 -21.57 11.89
CA TYR A 68 -5.66 -20.15 11.75
C TYR A 68 -7.10 -19.81 12.11
N THR A 69 -7.36 -18.52 12.34
CA THR A 69 -8.72 -18.02 12.64
C THR A 69 -9.12 -16.93 11.65
N LEU A 70 -10.43 -16.75 11.50
CA LEU A 70 -11.02 -15.70 10.70
C LEU A 70 -11.58 -14.57 11.58
N ALA A 71 -11.71 -13.37 11.02
CA ALA A 71 -12.34 -12.23 11.67
C ALA A 71 -13.11 -11.35 10.69
N LEU A 72 -14.07 -10.59 11.21
CA LEU A 72 -14.81 -9.57 10.48
C LEU A 72 -13.94 -8.32 10.30
N ASN A 73 -13.10 -8.35 9.26
CA ASN A 73 -12.23 -7.24 8.87
C ASN A 73 -12.96 -6.19 8.00
N ASP A 74 -12.22 -5.25 7.41
CA ASP A 74 -12.75 -4.19 6.52
C ASP A 74 -13.63 -4.69 5.35
N PHE A 75 -13.57 -5.98 5.01
CA PHE A 75 -14.32 -6.59 3.92
C PHE A 75 -15.59 -7.33 4.36
N ALA A 76 -16.00 -7.22 5.63
CA ALA A 76 -17.15 -7.94 6.16
C ALA A 76 -18.50 -7.52 5.56
N ASP A 77 -18.59 -6.34 4.93
CA ASP A 77 -19.79 -5.88 4.22
C ASP A 77 -19.76 -6.18 2.71
N LEU A 78 -18.72 -6.88 2.23
CA LEU A 78 -18.61 -7.30 0.83
C LEU A 78 -18.98 -8.78 0.68
N THR A 79 -19.77 -9.08 -0.34
CA THR A 79 -19.93 -10.46 -0.80
C THR A 79 -18.59 -10.97 -1.31
N HIS A 80 -18.43 -12.29 -1.34
CA HIS A 80 -17.19 -12.88 -1.85
C HIS A 80 -16.92 -12.50 -3.33
N GLN A 81 -17.98 -12.38 -4.15
CA GLN A 81 -17.85 -11.95 -5.54
C GLN A 81 -17.43 -10.48 -5.66
N GLU A 82 -18.02 -9.59 -4.85
CA GLU A 82 -17.60 -8.18 -4.78
C GLU A 82 -16.15 -8.07 -4.32
N PHE A 83 -15.74 -8.84 -3.31
CA PHE A 83 -14.35 -8.89 -2.85
C PHE A 83 -13.40 -9.31 -3.98
N LYS A 84 -13.71 -10.39 -4.72
CA LYS A 84 -12.88 -10.82 -5.86
C LYS A 84 -12.78 -9.72 -6.92
N LYS A 85 -13.89 -9.09 -7.28
CA LYS A 85 -13.92 -8.01 -8.26
C LYS A 85 -13.18 -6.77 -7.76
N PHE A 86 -13.25 -6.47 -6.47
CA PHE A 86 -12.62 -5.30 -5.88
C PHE A 86 -11.12 -5.50 -5.66
N CYS A 87 -10.70 -6.68 -5.18
CA CYS A 87 -9.33 -6.94 -4.74
C CYS A 87 -8.48 -7.86 -5.59
N LEU A 88 -9.07 -8.62 -6.52
CA LEU A 88 -8.35 -9.63 -7.32
C LEU A 88 -8.53 -9.43 -8.82
N THR A 89 -9.12 -8.30 -9.25
CA THR A 89 -9.15 -7.95 -10.67
C THR A 89 -7.76 -7.51 -11.11
N LEU A 90 -6.92 -8.51 -11.39
CA LEU A 90 -5.72 -8.35 -12.17
C LEU A 90 -6.12 -8.37 -13.63
N SER A 91 -5.93 -7.25 -14.33
CA SER A 91 -5.93 -7.26 -15.79
C SER A 91 -4.67 -7.97 -16.28
N PHE A 92 -4.70 -9.31 -16.30
CA PHE A 92 -3.65 -10.16 -16.86
C PHE A 92 -3.51 -10.01 -18.39
N ASP A 93 -4.41 -9.27 -19.07
CA ASP A 93 -4.35 -8.99 -20.51
C ASP A 93 -3.08 -8.24 -20.98
N VAL A 94 -2.18 -7.86 -20.07
CA VAL A 94 -0.93 -7.13 -20.38
C VAL A 94 0.34 -7.96 -20.12
N LEU A 95 0.23 -9.23 -19.74
CA LEU A 95 1.40 -10.13 -19.70
C LEU A 95 1.59 -10.88 -21.04
N ASP A 96 1.69 -10.14 -22.15
CA ASP A 96 2.49 -10.61 -23.29
C ASP A 96 3.96 -10.35 -22.93
N VAL A 97 4.58 -11.30 -22.25
CA VAL A 97 6.02 -11.28 -21.95
C VAL A 97 6.76 -11.58 -23.25
N GLN A 98 6.83 -10.58 -24.13
CA GLN A 98 7.81 -10.57 -25.22
C GLN A 98 9.19 -10.41 -24.59
N SER A 99 9.83 -11.58 -24.40
CA SER A 99 11.28 -11.80 -24.56
C SER A 99 12.19 -10.62 -24.21
N VAL A 100 12.28 -10.29 -22.92
CA VAL A 100 13.42 -9.48 -22.42
C VAL A 100 14.68 -10.35 -22.50
N PRO A 101 15.79 -9.90 -23.12
CA PRO A 101 16.99 -10.71 -23.30
C PRO A 101 17.50 -11.22 -21.95
N LYS A 102 17.76 -12.54 -21.85
CA LYS A 102 18.46 -13.15 -20.71
C LYS A 102 19.86 -12.53 -20.63
N LEU A 103 20.02 -11.46 -19.86
CA LEU A 103 21.34 -11.07 -19.40
C LEU A 103 21.73 -12.09 -18.33
N SER A 104 22.50 -13.10 -18.74
CA SER A 104 23.09 -14.07 -17.84
C SER A 104 24.12 -13.38 -16.95
N LEU A 105 23.67 -12.72 -15.88
CA LEU A 105 24.55 -12.45 -14.76
C LEU A 105 24.69 -13.74 -13.98
N SER A 106 25.85 -14.37 -14.18
CA SER A 106 26.43 -15.32 -13.23
C SER A 106 26.22 -14.76 -11.83
N LEU A 107 25.55 -15.54 -10.98
CA LEU A 107 25.70 -15.47 -9.53
C LEU A 107 27.20 -15.51 -9.24
N ARG A 108 27.84 -14.34 -9.17
CA ARG A 108 29.08 -14.20 -8.41
C ARG A 108 28.63 -14.37 -6.97
N GLY A 109 28.72 -15.63 -6.53
CA GLY A 109 28.28 -16.05 -5.23
C GLY A 109 28.84 -15.13 -4.16
N SER A 110 27.95 -14.49 -3.42
CA SER A 110 28.03 -14.71 -1.99
C SER A 110 27.54 -16.13 -1.78
N GLY A 111 28.47 -17.08 -1.93
CA GLY A 111 28.32 -18.34 -1.21
C GLY A 111 28.15 -17.94 0.23
N VAL A 112 26.92 -17.99 0.73
CA VAL A 112 26.72 -18.18 2.16
C VAL A 112 27.09 -19.65 2.38
N GLU A 113 28.40 -19.94 2.35
CA GLU A 113 28.96 -21.08 3.05
C GLU A 113 28.77 -20.79 4.54
N GLY A 114 27.55 -21.08 4.98
CA GLY A 114 27.04 -20.73 6.29
C GLY A 114 25.60 -21.19 6.38
N LYS A 115 25.26 -21.87 7.46
CA LYS A 115 23.89 -22.28 7.74
C LYS A 115 22.98 -21.03 7.65
N LEU A 116 21.97 -21.05 6.78
CA LEU A 116 20.98 -19.97 6.71
C LEU A 116 20.39 -19.72 8.11
N PRO A 117 20.05 -18.47 8.46
CA PRO A 117 19.40 -18.20 9.73
C PRO A 117 18.10 -18.99 9.83
N SER A 118 17.80 -19.53 11.02
CA SER A 118 16.59 -20.31 11.27
C SER A 118 15.32 -19.47 11.15
N SER A 119 15.42 -18.16 11.34
CA SER A 119 14.33 -17.22 11.12
C SER A 119 14.83 -15.86 10.65
N VAL A 120 14.00 -15.18 9.87
CA VAL A 120 14.25 -13.85 9.31
C VAL A 120 12.98 -13.02 9.44
N ASP A 121 13.11 -11.80 9.94
CA ASP A 121 12.04 -10.81 9.94
C ASP A 121 12.61 -9.44 9.56
N TRP A 122 12.42 -9.05 8.30
CA TRP A 122 12.92 -7.77 7.79
C TRP A 122 12.23 -6.55 8.44
N ARG A 123 11.06 -6.74 9.08
CA ARG A 123 10.36 -5.67 9.80
C ARG A 123 11.16 -5.21 11.02
N LYS A 124 11.78 -6.14 11.74
CA LYS A 124 12.59 -5.85 12.94
C LYS A 124 13.84 -5.02 12.65
N LYS A 125 14.32 -5.05 11.40
CA LYS A 125 15.44 -4.23 10.95
C LYS A 125 15.03 -2.78 10.61
N GLY A 126 13.74 -2.46 10.69
CA GLY A 126 13.19 -1.15 10.30
C GLY A 126 13.17 -0.93 8.79
N LEU A 127 13.34 -2.00 8.00
CA LEU A 127 13.59 -1.96 6.55
C LEU A 127 12.33 -2.19 5.70
N ILE A 128 11.16 -2.24 6.33
CA ILE A 128 9.87 -2.48 5.66
C ILE A 128 9.01 -1.24 5.82
N THR A 129 8.52 -0.69 4.71
CA THR A 129 7.60 0.46 4.74
C THR A 129 6.27 0.09 5.41
N PRO A 130 5.54 1.06 6.01
CA PRO A 130 4.24 0.80 6.59
C PRO A 130 3.31 0.08 5.62
N VAL A 131 2.46 -0.81 6.14
CA VAL A 131 1.39 -1.44 5.34
C VAL A 131 0.54 -0.34 4.73
N LYS A 132 0.48 -0.33 3.39
CA LYS A 132 -0.32 0.60 2.61
C LYS A 132 -1.74 0.01 2.53
N SER A 133 -2.74 0.85 2.74
CA SER A 133 -4.12 0.53 2.39
C SER A 133 -4.37 1.08 0.98
N GLN A 134 -4.75 0.20 0.06
CA GLN A 134 -5.11 0.63 -1.29
C GLN A 134 -6.45 1.37 -1.24
N ALA A 135 -6.52 2.58 -1.78
CA ALA A 135 -7.80 3.21 -2.11
C ALA A 135 -8.37 2.46 -3.33
N GLY A 136 -9.03 1.31 -3.08
CA GLY A 136 -9.39 0.34 -4.12
C GLY A 136 -8.31 -0.72 -4.30
N CYS A 137 -8.58 -1.98 -3.96
CA CYS A 137 -7.62 -3.09 -3.94
C CYS A 137 -7.02 -3.51 -5.33
N SER A 138 -7.21 -2.75 -6.41
CA SER A 138 -6.86 -3.11 -7.80
C SER A 138 -5.39 -2.87 -8.19
N THR A 139 -4.50 -2.56 -7.25
CA THR A 139 -3.10 -2.14 -7.50
C THR A 139 -2.06 -3.03 -6.82
N ALA A 140 -2.41 -4.28 -6.52
CA ALA A 140 -1.54 -5.22 -5.81
C ALA A 140 -0.13 -5.34 -6.41
N TRP A 141 -0.01 -5.35 -7.74
CA TRP A 141 1.27 -5.46 -8.45
C TRP A 141 2.18 -4.25 -8.24
N PRO A 142 1.77 -3.00 -8.57
CA PRO A 142 2.61 -1.85 -8.32
C PRO A 142 2.88 -1.64 -6.83
N VAL A 143 1.95 -1.98 -5.93
CA VAL A 143 2.18 -1.88 -4.47
C VAL A 143 3.21 -2.91 -3.99
N SER A 144 3.13 -4.16 -4.46
CA SER A 144 4.13 -5.17 -4.13
C SER A 144 5.50 -4.74 -4.66
N ALA A 145 5.60 -4.37 -5.95
CA ALA A 145 6.83 -3.87 -6.58
C ALA A 145 7.47 -2.74 -5.75
N ILE A 146 6.69 -1.71 -5.40
CA ILE A 146 7.15 -0.59 -4.57
C ILE A 146 7.63 -1.09 -3.20
N ASN A 147 6.93 -2.01 -2.54
CA ASN A 147 7.32 -2.52 -1.23
C ASN A 147 8.72 -3.15 -1.26
N ALA A 148 9.04 -4.03 -2.22
CA ALA A 148 10.37 -4.62 -2.25
C ALA A 148 11.43 -3.62 -2.74
N ILE A 149 11.12 -2.74 -3.69
CA ILE A 149 12.05 -1.68 -4.11
C ILE A 149 12.45 -0.78 -2.94
N GLU A 150 11.46 -0.29 -2.18
CA GLU A 150 11.68 0.54 -0.99
C GLU A 150 12.51 -0.23 0.04
N SER A 151 12.18 -1.50 0.28
CA SER A 151 12.86 -2.34 1.27
C SER A 151 14.30 -2.67 0.87
N THR A 152 14.54 -3.08 -0.37
CA THR A 152 15.87 -3.36 -0.93
C THR A 152 16.74 -2.11 -0.90
N ASN A 153 16.20 -0.94 -1.28
CA ASN A 153 16.93 0.31 -1.16
C ASN A 153 17.32 0.62 0.29
N GLN A 154 16.43 0.36 1.24
CA GLN A 154 16.74 0.59 2.66
C GLN A 154 17.78 -0.39 3.19
N ILE A 155 17.75 -1.66 2.77
CA ILE A 155 18.79 -2.67 3.09
C ILE A 155 20.18 -2.19 2.66
N ILE A 156 20.28 -1.60 1.47
CA ILE A 156 21.58 -1.21 0.89
C ILE A 156 22.06 0.14 1.42
N THR A 157 21.15 1.09 1.67
CA THR A 157 21.49 2.48 2.00
C THR A 157 21.33 2.83 3.48
N GLY A 158 20.74 1.93 4.28
CA GLY A 158 20.43 2.17 5.70
C GLY A 158 19.34 3.22 5.96
N SER A 159 18.72 3.80 4.92
CA SER A 159 17.73 4.87 5.07
C SER A 159 16.65 4.84 3.97
N LEU A 160 15.44 5.29 4.29
CA LEU A 160 14.40 5.49 3.28
C LEU A 160 14.78 6.70 2.41
N PRO A 161 14.54 6.64 1.08
CA PRO A 161 14.91 7.74 0.21
C PRO A 161 14.12 9.00 0.59
N LYS A 162 14.84 10.10 0.83
CA LYS A 162 14.25 11.43 1.11
C LYS A 162 13.47 12.02 -0.07
N ARG A 163 13.63 11.46 -1.28
CA ARG A 163 12.91 11.85 -2.52
C ARG A 163 11.90 10.77 -2.92
N LYS A 164 10.83 11.20 -3.61
CA LYS A 164 9.78 10.33 -4.20
C LYS A 164 10.29 9.52 -5.41
N GLY A 165 11.41 8.81 -5.28
CA GLY A 165 11.97 8.02 -6.37
C GLY A 165 13.10 7.11 -5.89
N VAL A 166 13.00 5.84 -6.25
CA VAL A 166 14.01 4.81 -6.02
C VAL A 166 14.38 4.22 -7.37
N THR A 167 15.68 4.13 -7.69
CA THR A 167 16.13 3.42 -8.89
C THR A 167 16.35 1.94 -8.58
N MET A 168 16.13 1.09 -9.58
CA MET A 168 16.39 -0.34 -9.55
C MET A 168 17.33 -0.65 -10.70
N ASP A 169 18.35 -1.49 -10.46
CA ASP A 169 19.35 -1.82 -11.48
C ASP A 169 18.90 -3.00 -12.35
N GLY A 170 17.87 -3.74 -11.92
CA GLY A 170 17.22 -4.81 -12.65
C GLY A 170 16.31 -5.63 -11.74
N HIS A 171 15.68 -6.67 -12.27
CA HIS A 171 14.95 -7.66 -11.48
C HIS A 171 15.39 -9.06 -11.91
N THR A 172 15.17 -10.05 -11.06
CA THR A 172 15.35 -11.46 -11.41
C THR A 172 14.17 -12.27 -10.94
N SER A 173 13.82 -13.28 -11.74
CA SER A 173 12.84 -14.30 -11.39
C SER A 173 13.57 -15.55 -10.91
N LEU A 174 13.00 -16.23 -9.92
CA LEU A 174 13.49 -17.54 -9.49
C LEU A 174 12.82 -18.66 -10.30
N PRO A 175 13.45 -19.84 -10.40
CA PRO A 175 12.79 -21.01 -10.97
C PRO A 175 11.48 -21.29 -10.23
N SER A 176 10.44 -21.62 -11.00
CA SER A 176 9.16 -22.06 -10.44
C SER A 176 9.35 -23.33 -9.61
N ASN A 177 8.66 -23.42 -8.48
CA ASN A 177 8.68 -24.55 -7.55
C ASN A 177 10.01 -24.77 -6.80
N GLY A 178 10.87 -23.75 -6.75
CA GLY A 178 12.14 -23.77 -6.02
C GLY A 178 12.04 -23.19 -4.61
N GLU A 179 11.43 -23.91 -3.66
CA GLU A 179 11.23 -23.41 -2.27
C GLU A 179 12.57 -23.14 -1.55
N GLU A 180 13.62 -23.91 -1.83
CA GLU A 180 14.95 -23.68 -1.28
C GLU A 180 15.59 -22.40 -1.82
N GLN A 181 15.48 -22.14 -3.13
CA GLN A 181 15.98 -20.91 -3.74
C GLN A 181 15.18 -19.70 -3.24
N LEU A 182 13.87 -19.87 -3.03
CA LEU A 182 13.04 -18.85 -2.41
C LEU A 182 13.50 -18.55 -0.98
N LEU A 183 13.80 -19.56 -0.16
CA LEU A 183 14.33 -19.39 1.19
C LEU A 183 15.65 -18.62 1.20
N GLN A 184 16.58 -18.98 0.31
CA GLN A 184 17.86 -18.28 0.16
C GLN A 184 17.67 -16.80 -0.23
N ALA A 185 16.73 -16.52 -1.15
CA ALA A 185 16.42 -15.16 -1.55
C ALA A 185 15.78 -14.35 -0.41
N VAL A 186 14.81 -14.93 0.31
CA VAL A 186 14.15 -14.27 1.45
C VAL A 186 15.13 -14.00 2.59
N ALA A 187 16.10 -14.89 2.81
CA ALA A 187 17.16 -14.68 3.79
C ALA A 187 18.06 -13.47 3.44
N SER A 188 18.10 -13.08 2.18
CA SER A 188 18.92 -11.97 1.66
C SER A 188 18.14 -10.66 1.53
N GLN A 189 16.85 -10.71 1.19
CA GLN A 189 15.97 -9.55 1.01
C GLN A 189 14.48 -9.93 0.93
N PRO A 190 13.53 -8.99 1.03
CA PRO A 190 12.14 -9.24 0.68
C PRO A 190 11.95 -9.66 -0.79
N VAL A 191 11.01 -10.57 -1.03
CA VAL A 191 10.77 -11.22 -2.34
C VAL A 191 9.31 -11.07 -2.75
N HIS A 192 9.05 -10.73 -4.02
CA HIS A 192 7.69 -10.72 -4.58
C HIS A 192 7.25 -12.14 -4.92
N VAL A 193 6.01 -12.45 -4.60
CA VAL A 193 5.38 -13.73 -4.92
C VAL A 193 3.98 -13.52 -5.46
N GLY A 194 3.63 -14.29 -6.49
CA GLY A 194 2.25 -14.51 -6.88
C GLY A 194 1.59 -15.49 -5.91
N ILE A 195 0.33 -15.23 -5.53
CA ILE A 195 -0.49 -16.12 -4.72
C ILE A 195 -1.93 -16.16 -5.23
N CYS A 196 -2.62 -17.27 -4.99
CA CYS A 196 -4.07 -17.36 -5.12
C CYS A 196 -4.75 -16.89 -3.83
N ALA A 197 -5.53 -15.82 -3.91
CA ALA A 197 -6.20 -15.18 -2.79
C ALA A 197 -7.73 -15.12 -2.97
N ASN A 198 -8.29 -15.82 -3.96
CA ASN A 198 -9.74 -15.88 -4.23
C ASN A 198 -10.58 -16.74 -3.29
N GLN A 199 -10.05 -17.26 -2.20
CA GLN A 199 -10.86 -18.05 -1.29
C GLN A 199 -11.48 -17.17 -0.21
N ARG A 200 -12.72 -17.48 0.18
CA ARG A 200 -13.45 -16.74 1.23
C ARG A 200 -12.71 -16.80 2.58
N VAL A 201 -12.02 -17.89 2.88
CA VAL A 201 -11.13 -17.99 4.06
C VAL A 201 -9.95 -17.01 3.99
N PHE A 202 -9.45 -16.69 2.79
CA PHE A 202 -8.36 -15.74 2.58
C PHE A 202 -8.86 -14.30 2.78
N GLN A 203 -10.06 -13.99 2.29
CA GLN A 203 -10.73 -12.71 2.51
C GLN A 203 -10.82 -12.36 4.01
N PHE A 204 -11.15 -13.33 4.86
CA PHE A 204 -11.38 -13.12 6.30
C PHE A 204 -10.23 -13.53 7.21
N TYR A 205 -9.06 -13.88 6.67
CA TYR A 205 -7.90 -14.27 7.47
C TYR A 205 -7.61 -13.23 8.56
N SER A 206 -7.39 -13.71 9.79
CA SER A 206 -7.07 -12.89 10.95
C SER A 206 -5.68 -13.17 11.51
N LYS A 207 -5.41 -14.41 11.92
CA LYS A 207 -4.14 -14.79 12.56
C LYS A 207 -3.91 -16.31 12.50
N GLY A 208 -2.70 -16.73 12.85
CA GLY A 208 -2.25 -18.12 12.80
C GLY A 208 -1.60 -18.49 11.46
N ILE A 209 -1.19 -19.73 11.30
CA ILE A 209 -0.51 -20.22 10.10
C ILE A 209 -1.56 -20.71 9.11
N PHE A 210 -1.74 -19.98 8.03
CA PHE A 210 -2.69 -20.34 6.99
C PHE A 210 -2.18 -21.52 6.16
N SER A 211 -3.00 -22.56 6.09
CA SER A 211 -2.70 -23.82 5.40
C SER A 211 -3.70 -24.13 4.27
N GLY A 212 -4.47 -23.13 3.82
CA GLY A 212 -5.54 -23.30 2.84
C GLY A 212 -6.93 -23.52 3.46
N PRO A 213 -7.96 -23.81 2.65
CA PRO A 213 -7.86 -24.15 1.22
C PRO A 213 -7.51 -22.95 0.32
N CYS A 214 -6.84 -23.23 -0.80
CA CYS A 214 -6.61 -22.34 -1.95
C CYS A 214 -6.16 -23.15 -3.17
N SER A 215 -6.42 -22.65 -4.38
CA SER A 215 -5.84 -23.21 -5.61
C SER A 215 -4.44 -22.64 -5.85
N THR A 216 -3.79 -23.04 -6.95
CA THR A 216 -2.50 -22.47 -7.39
C THR A 216 -2.66 -21.53 -8.59
N SER A 217 -3.90 -21.19 -8.96
CA SER A 217 -4.20 -20.19 -9.99
C SER A 217 -3.99 -18.78 -9.45
N ILE A 218 -2.84 -18.19 -9.77
CA ILE A 218 -2.40 -16.90 -9.25
C ILE A 218 -3.35 -15.77 -9.68
N ASP A 219 -3.87 -15.02 -8.70
CA ASP A 219 -4.77 -13.89 -8.89
C ASP A 219 -4.43 -12.67 -8.01
N HIS A 220 -3.32 -12.75 -7.28
CA HIS A 220 -2.82 -11.69 -6.41
C HIS A 220 -1.29 -11.72 -6.33
N VAL A 221 -0.69 -10.60 -5.95
CA VAL A 221 0.76 -10.49 -5.69
C VAL A 221 1.00 -9.90 -4.32
N ALA A 222 1.89 -10.53 -3.56
CA ALA A 222 2.28 -10.11 -2.23
C ALA A 222 3.81 -10.06 -2.11
N THR A 223 4.31 -9.77 -0.91
CA THR A 223 5.76 -9.74 -0.62
C THR A 223 6.06 -10.61 0.59
N ILE A 224 6.95 -11.58 0.45
CA ILE A 224 7.51 -12.29 1.61
C ILE A 224 8.55 -11.38 2.25
N VAL A 225 8.38 -11.11 3.54
CA VAL A 225 9.26 -10.25 4.35
C VAL A 225 9.99 -11.00 5.45
N GLY A 226 9.89 -12.33 5.45
CA GLY A 226 10.51 -13.16 6.45
C GLY A 226 9.98 -14.59 6.47
N TYR A 227 10.58 -15.40 7.33
CA TYR A 227 10.17 -16.76 7.64
C TYR A 227 10.54 -17.09 9.08
N ASP A 228 9.81 -18.00 9.69
CA ASP A 228 10.09 -18.50 11.04
C ASP A 228 9.45 -19.89 11.18
N SER A 229 9.51 -20.44 12.40
CA SER A 229 8.88 -21.70 12.78
C SER A 229 8.16 -21.54 14.12
N GLU A 230 6.95 -22.08 14.23
CA GLU A 230 6.18 -22.13 15.48
C GLU A 230 5.75 -23.58 15.75
N ASN A 231 6.13 -24.13 16.90
CA ASN A 231 5.80 -25.51 17.30
C ASN A 231 6.17 -26.58 16.24
N GLY A 232 7.30 -26.37 15.54
CA GLY A 232 7.75 -27.27 14.47
C GLY A 232 7.04 -27.07 13.12
N VAL A 233 6.16 -26.07 13.01
CA VAL A 233 5.49 -25.69 11.77
C VAL A 233 6.18 -24.46 11.17
N ASP A 234 6.74 -24.64 9.98
CA ASP A 234 7.44 -23.61 9.25
C ASP A 234 6.45 -22.68 8.53
N TYR A 235 6.73 -21.38 8.49
CA TYR A 235 5.87 -20.43 7.77
C TYR A 235 6.64 -19.29 7.11
N TRP A 236 6.03 -18.73 6.06
CA TRP A 236 6.38 -17.45 5.45
C TRP A 236 5.63 -16.32 6.14
N THR A 237 6.32 -15.22 6.47
CA THR A 237 5.66 -13.96 6.82
C THR A 237 5.43 -13.14 5.56
N VAL A 238 4.16 -13.00 5.17
CA VAL A 238 3.73 -12.32 3.95
C VAL A 238 3.14 -10.96 4.29
N LYS A 239 3.66 -9.91 3.66
CA LYS A 239 3.10 -8.55 3.68
C LYS A 239 2.07 -8.41 2.57
N ASN A 240 0.85 -8.05 2.95
CA ASN A 240 -0.23 -7.77 2.02
C ASN A 240 -0.41 -6.26 1.80
N SER A 241 -1.32 -5.90 0.90
CA SER A 241 -1.61 -4.53 0.46
C SER A 241 -3.06 -4.13 0.73
N TRP A 242 -3.74 -4.80 1.67
CA TRP A 242 -5.16 -4.60 1.99
C TRP A 242 -5.38 -3.80 3.28
N GLY A 243 -4.42 -2.98 3.66
CA GLY A 243 -4.49 -2.21 4.91
C GLY A 243 -4.22 -3.05 6.16
N ARG A 244 -4.24 -2.38 7.31
CA ARG A 244 -3.88 -2.99 8.60
C ARG A 244 -5.02 -3.76 9.26
N GLN A 245 -6.26 -3.52 8.86
CA GLN A 245 -7.43 -4.19 9.42
C GLN A 245 -7.59 -5.62 8.89
N TRP A 246 -6.85 -5.97 7.83
CA TRP A 246 -6.80 -7.34 7.31
C TRP A 246 -5.63 -8.12 7.93
N GLY A 247 -5.86 -9.38 8.32
CA GLY A 247 -4.85 -10.24 8.91
C GLY A 247 -4.22 -9.66 10.18
N MET A 248 -2.93 -9.96 10.37
CA MET A 248 -2.15 -9.50 11.51
C MET A 248 -1.50 -8.16 11.19
N ASN A 249 -2.26 -7.07 11.30
CA ASN A 249 -1.81 -5.72 10.93
C ASN A 249 -1.37 -5.62 9.46
N GLY A 250 -2.07 -6.31 8.55
CA GLY A 250 -1.75 -6.37 7.11
C GLY A 250 -0.76 -7.46 6.71
N TYR A 251 -0.41 -8.35 7.65
CA TYR A 251 0.47 -9.49 7.41
C TYR A 251 -0.28 -10.81 7.58
N MET A 252 0.28 -11.85 6.97
CA MET A 252 -0.23 -13.22 7.04
C MET A 252 0.93 -14.18 7.25
N HIS A 253 0.68 -15.28 7.94
CA HIS A 253 1.61 -16.40 7.98
C HIS A 253 1.05 -17.49 7.07
N ILE A 254 1.85 -17.93 6.10
CA ILE A 254 1.48 -19.00 5.15
C ILE A 254 2.39 -20.19 5.41
N LEU A 255 1.81 -21.38 5.53
CA LEU A 255 2.55 -22.63 5.74
C LEU A 255 3.66 -22.80 4.69
N ARG A 256 4.87 -23.07 5.17
CA ARG A 256 6.08 -23.38 4.39
C ARG A 256 6.40 -24.86 4.57
N ASN A 257 7.13 -25.45 3.62
CA ASN A 257 7.49 -26.87 3.67
C ASN A 257 6.24 -27.78 3.76
N SER A 258 5.17 -27.45 3.04
CA SER A 258 3.91 -28.21 3.05
C SER A 258 4.00 -29.58 2.34
N GLY A 259 5.10 -29.83 1.61
CA GLY A 259 5.24 -30.98 0.71
C GLY A 259 4.66 -30.74 -0.69
N ASP A 260 3.92 -29.65 -0.89
CA ASP A 260 3.46 -29.21 -2.21
C ASP A 260 4.57 -28.45 -2.93
N ARG A 261 4.89 -28.86 -4.17
CA ARG A 261 5.91 -28.21 -5.00
C ARG A 261 5.53 -26.78 -5.34
N GLU A 262 4.25 -26.51 -5.60
CA GLU A 262 3.76 -25.17 -5.91
C GLU A 262 3.65 -24.29 -4.65
N GLY A 263 3.73 -24.92 -3.47
CA GLY A 263 3.54 -24.27 -2.18
C GLY A 263 2.08 -23.88 -1.94
N VAL A 264 1.74 -23.58 -0.68
CA VAL A 264 0.37 -23.19 -0.32
C VAL A 264 -0.03 -21.94 -1.12
N CYS A 265 -1.15 -22.04 -1.83
CA CYS A 265 -1.70 -21.02 -2.72
C CYS A 265 -0.81 -20.65 -3.93
N GLY A 266 0.07 -21.57 -4.35
CA GLY A 266 0.97 -21.35 -5.49
C GLY A 266 2.14 -20.41 -5.20
N ILE A 267 2.46 -20.17 -3.92
CA ILE A 267 3.47 -19.18 -3.50
C ILE A 267 4.88 -19.42 -4.07
N ASN A 268 5.20 -20.65 -4.47
CA ASN A 268 6.48 -21.00 -5.08
C ASN A 268 6.49 -20.87 -6.62
N THR A 269 5.37 -20.53 -7.25
CA THR A 269 5.21 -20.64 -8.72
C THR A 269 5.68 -19.41 -9.49
N LEU A 270 5.41 -18.20 -8.95
CA LEU A 270 5.74 -16.92 -9.56
C LEU A 270 6.53 -16.07 -8.56
N VAL A 271 7.86 -16.13 -8.65
CA VAL A 271 8.76 -15.54 -7.66
C VAL A 271 9.74 -14.61 -8.35
N SER A 272 9.86 -13.38 -7.85
CA SER A 272 10.85 -12.40 -8.35
C SER A 272 11.31 -11.44 -7.27
N TYR A 273 12.49 -10.85 -7.45
CA TYR A 273 13.00 -9.81 -6.56
C TYR A 273 13.83 -8.77 -7.33
N PRO A 274 13.87 -7.52 -6.84
CA PRO A 274 14.69 -6.47 -7.44
C PRO A 274 16.17 -6.69 -7.14
N ILE A 275 17.01 -6.42 -8.14
CA ILE A 275 18.46 -6.38 -8.02
C ILE A 275 18.90 -4.94 -7.86
N LYS A 276 19.70 -4.71 -6.83
CA LYS A 276 20.33 -3.42 -6.57
C LYS A 276 21.70 -3.63 -5.92
N PRO A 277 22.79 -3.80 -6.69
CA PRO A 277 24.12 -4.01 -6.12
C PRO A 277 24.72 -2.75 -5.47
N LYS A 278 24.19 -1.55 -5.74
CA LYS A 278 24.76 -0.28 -5.27
C LYS A 278 23.71 0.64 -4.65
N PRO A 279 24.09 1.47 -3.65
CA PRO A 279 23.26 2.61 -3.24
C PRO A 279 22.83 3.44 -4.43
N ASN A 280 21.67 4.11 -4.35
CA ASN A 280 21.34 5.17 -5.32
C ASN A 280 22.57 6.07 -5.45
N PRO A 281 23.03 6.42 -6.68
CA PRO A 281 24.09 7.39 -6.83
C PRO A 281 23.71 8.62 -6.01
N VAL A 282 24.60 9.02 -5.09
CA VAL A 282 24.46 10.27 -4.38
C VAL A 282 24.61 11.33 -5.46
N TYR A 283 23.48 11.81 -5.98
CA TYR A 283 23.47 13.10 -6.64
C TYR A 283 23.81 14.11 -5.55
N LEU A 284 25.11 14.37 -5.37
CA LEU A 284 25.57 15.65 -4.88
C LEU A 284 24.79 16.67 -5.71
N PRO A 285 24.07 17.64 -5.10
CA PRO A 285 23.33 18.63 -5.84
C PRO A 285 24.32 19.50 -6.60
N ALA A 286 24.80 19.03 -7.74
CA ALA A 286 25.30 19.87 -8.80
C ALA A 286 24.06 20.60 -9.32
N LEU A 287 23.81 21.77 -8.72
CA LEU A 287 23.09 22.90 -9.32
C LEU A 287 21.93 22.46 -10.22
N ALA A 288 20.86 21.88 -9.65
CA ALA A 288 19.61 21.74 -10.38
C ALA A 288 19.06 23.15 -10.60
N GLN A 289 19.46 23.76 -11.70
CA GLN A 289 19.03 25.08 -12.11
C GLN A 289 17.64 25.01 -12.75
N VAL A 290 16.81 26.00 -12.46
CA VAL A 290 15.51 26.19 -13.11
C VAL A 290 15.71 27.23 -14.21
N ASP A 291 15.64 26.78 -15.46
CA ASP A 291 15.82 27.65 -16.63
C ASP A 291 14.58 28.53 -16.83
N CYS A 292 14.72 29.84 -16.60
CA CYS A 292 13.64 30.80 -16.82
C CYS A 292 13.62 31.32 -18.25
N ASN A 293 14.81 31.52 -18.83
CA ASN A 293 15.05 31.73 -20.25
C ASN A 293 16.51 31.37 -20.57
N ILE A 294 16.95 31.65 -21.81
CA ILE A 294 18.32 31.34 -22.31
C ILE A 294 19.44 31.95 -21.44
N LEU A 295 19.18 33.03 -20.69
CA LEU A 295 20.19 33.79 -19.94
C LEU A 295 19.96 33.78 -18.43
N ILE A 296 18.82 33.30 -17.95
CA ILE A 296 18.40 33.43 -16.54
C ILE A 296 18.04 32.06 -16.02
N HIS A 297 18.80 31.65 -15.02
CA HIS A 297 18.68 30.37 -14.33
C HIS A 297 18.52 30.64 -12.83
N CYS A 298 17.54 30.01 -12.20
CA CYS A 298 17.33 30.06 -10.76
C CYS A 298 17.86 28.80 -10.07
N GLN A 299 18.14 28.87 -8.77
CA GLN A 299 18.68 27.73 -8.02
C GLN A 299 17.59 26.74 -7.60
N ASP A 300 17.98 25.52 -7.18
CA ASP A 300 17.03 24.58 -6.58
C ASP A 300 16.44 25.17 -5.31
N GLY A 301 15.12 25.13 -5.20
CA GLY A 301 14.37 25.83 -4.15
C GLY A 301 13.83 27.20 -4.56
N GLU A 302 14.11 27.66 -5.79
CA GLU A 302 13.57 28.89 -6.37
C GLU A 302 12.59 28.60 -7.53
N THR A 303 11.90 29.64 -8.00
CA THR A 303 10.97 29.65 -9.13
C THR A 303 11.18 30.91 -9.98
N CYS A 304 10.84 30.80 -11.26
CA CYS A 304 10.97 31.87 -12.25
C CYS A 304 9.84 32.88 -12.13
N CYS A 305 10.20 34.15 -11.99
CA CYS A 305 9.27 35.23 -11.76
C CYS A 305 9.33 36.28 -12.85
N CYS A 306 8.25 36.44 -13.61
CA CYS A 306 8.20 37.42 -14.68
C CYS A 306 7.98 38.83 -14.11
N ILE A 307 8.97 39.70 -14.25
CA ILE A 307 8.87 41.09 -13.77
C ILE A 307 8.52 42.08 -14.87
N LYS A 308 8.69 41.70 -16.14
CA LYS A 308 8.33 42.52 -17.30
C LYS A 308 7.74 41.63 -18.39
N SER A 309 6.44 41.77 -18.63
CA SER A 309 5.72 41.06 -19.68
C SER A 309 5.18 42.04 -20.72
N LEU A 310 5.21 41.64 -22.00
CA LEU A 310 4.40 42.24 -23.07
C LEU A 310 3.41 41.18 -23.57
N ILE A 311 3.84 40.33 -24.50
CA ILE A 311 3.13 39.13 -24.97
C ILE A 311 3.75 37.87 -24.35
N ILE A 312 5.09 37.88 -24.23
CA ILE A 312 5.90 36.91 -23.49
C ILE A 312 6.69 37.64 -22.42
N CYS A 313 7.21 36.89 -21.44
CA CYS A 313 8.05 37.49 -20.42
C CYS A 313 9.42 37.90 -20.99
N LEU A 314 9.77 39.17 -20.85
CA LEU A 314 11.04 39.73 -21.33
C LEU A 314 12.14 39.66 -20.27
N HIS A 315 11.78 39.59 -18.98
CA HIS A 315 12.74 39.56 -17.91
C HIS A 315 12.22 38.76 -16.72
N TYR A 316 13.05 37.80 -16.30
CA TYR A 316 12.78 36.94 -15.16
C TYR A 316 13.66 37.33 -13.97
N ARG A 317 13.18 37.05 -12.76
CA ARG A 317 13.99 36.96 -11.56
C ARG A 317 13.62 35.73 -10.75
N CYS A 318 14.43 35.39 -9.77
CA CYS A 318 14.24 34.20 -8.96
C CYS A 318 13.52 34.54 -7.65
N CYS A 319 12.43 33.81 -7.37
CA CYS A 319 11.72 33.86 -6.09
C CYS A 319 11.89 32.52 -5.36
N PRO A 320 12.03 32.48 -4.03
CA PRO A 320 12.00 31.21 -3.31
C PRO A 320 10.65 30.48 -3.51
N LYS A 321 10.63 29.13 -3.53
CA LYS A 321 9.40 28.32 -3.71
C LYS A 321 8.32 28.61 -2.67
N ASN A 322 8.70 29.05 -1.47
CA ASN A 322 7.76 29.45 -0.41
C ASN A 322 7.10 30.82 -0.67
N PHE A 323 7.61 31.57 -1.66
CA PHE A 323 7.12 32.87 -2.12
C PHE A 323 6.83 32.83 -3.63
N PRO A 324 5.86 32.03 -4.10
CA PRO A 324 5.69 31.75 -5.52
C PRO A 324 4.99 32.89 -6.30
N VAL A 325 4.42 33.88 -5.61
CA VAL A 325 3.58 34.90 -6.26
C VAL A 325 4.41 36.12 -6.66
N CYS A 326 4.33 36.46 -7.94
CA CYS A 326 5.15 37.48 -8.59
C CYS A 326 4.50 38.85 -8.65
N CYS A 327 5.13 39.85 -8.04
CA CYS A 327 4.73 41.24 -8.17
C CYS A 327 5.65 42.00 -9.10
N ALA A 328 5.08 42.47 -10.23
CA ALA A 328 5.82 43.21 -11.25
C ALA A 328 6.18 44.64 -10.82
N LYS A 329 5.37 45.29 -9.97
CA LYS A 329 5.67 46.66 -9.49
C LYS A 329 5.22 46.85 -8.04
N PRO A 330 6.17 47.15 -7.12
CA PRO A 330 7.62 47.02 -7.25
C PRO A 330 7.99 45.54 -7.35
N HIS A 331 9.18 45.22 -7.87
CA HIS A 331 9.65 43.84 -7.96
C HIS A 331 9.74 43.21 -6.55
N HIS A 332 8.85 42.27 -6.21
CA HIS A 332 8.93 41.44 -5.00
C HIS A 332 8.17 40.12 -5.17
N CYS A 333 8.36 39.19 -4.24
CA CYS A 333 7.68 37.90 -4.20
C CYS A 333 6.81 37.79 -2.93
N CYS A 334 5.58 37.30 -3.09
CA CYS A 334 4.64 37.09 -1.99
C CYS A 334 4.55 35.62 -1.60
N ARG A 335 4.37 35.37 -0.29
CA ARG A 335 4.19 34.03 0.28
C ARG A 335 2.97 33.33 -0.34
N SER A 336 3.00 32.00 -0.39
CA SER A 336 1.82 31.21 -0.80
C SER A 336 0.57 31.61 0.00
N GLY A 337 -0.57 31.79 -0.68
CA GLY A 337 -1.84 32.27 -0.10
C GLY A 337 -2.08 33.79 -0.19
N TYR A 338 -1.16 34.54 -0.80
CA TYR A 338 -1.27 35.99 -0.99
C TYR A 338 -1.23 36.36 -2.47
N VAL A 339 -1.86 37.47 -2.84
CA VAL A 339 -1.88 38.07 -4.19
C VAL A 339 -1.17 39.42 -4.23
N CYS A 340 -0.83 39.88 -5.43
CA CYS A 340 -0.15 41.15 -5.62
C CYS A 340 -1.11 42.34 -5.48
N GLY A 341 -0.91 43.16 -4.44
CA GLY A 341 -1.68 44.40 -4.22
C GLY A 341 -1.10 45.63 -4.94
N VAL A 342 -1.95 46.62 -5.17
CA VAL A 342 -1.64 47.84 -5.95
C VAL A 342 -0.58 48.75 -5.30
N LYS A 343 -0.35 48.63 -3.98
CA LYS A 343 0.53 49.50 -3.17
C LYS A 343 1.77 48.78 -2.62
N LYS A 344 2.42 47.90 -3.38
CA LYS A 344 3.62 47.17 -2.92
C LYS A 344 3.38 46.16 -1.78
N ALA A 345 2.14 45.72 -1.60
CA ALA A 345 1.75 44.85 -0.49
C ALA A 345 1.28 43.49 -1.01
N CYS A 346 1.63 42.43 -0.28
CA CYS A 346 1.04 41.11 -0.44
C CYS A 346 -0.30 41.08 0.30
N VAL A 347 -1.40 40.83 -0.41
CA VAL A 347 -2.76 40.86 0.17
C VAL A 347 -3.28 39.42 0.26
N LEU A 348 -3.98 39.08 1.33
CA LEU A 348 -4.59 37.75 1.49
C LEU A 348 -5.67 37.52 0.41
N ASP A 349 -5.63 36.34 -0.22
CA ASP A 349 -6.65 35.94 -1.20
C ASP A 349 -7.91 35.42 -0.47
N TYR A 350 -8.77 36.32 -0.01
CA TYR A 350 -10.11 35.98 0.46
C TYR A 350 -11.15 36.90 -0.20
N LYS A 351 -12.05 36.29 -0.97
CA LYS A 351 -13.29 36.92 -1.44
C LYS A 351 -14.01 37.55 -0.22
N ASN A 352 -14.10 38.88 -0.21
CA ASN A 352 -14.75 39.73 0.80
C ASN A 352 -14.11 39.79 2.21
N SER A 353 -13.25 40.77 2.46
CA SER A 353 -13.27 41.58 3.70
C SER A 353 -12.28 42.75 3.61
N ASN A 354 -12.57 43.83 4.34
CA ASN A 354 -11.82 45.09 4.35
C ASN A 354 -10.29 44.89 4.34
N MET A 355 -9.64 45.54 3.37
CA MET A 355 -8.19 45.48 3.17
C MET A 355 -7.44 46.08 4.36
N THR A 356 -6.85 45.23 5.20
CA THR A 356 -5.80 45.63 6.14
C THR A 356 -4.43 45.42 5.49
N GLU A 357 -3.61 46.48 5.51
CA GLU A 357 -2.23 46.49 5.04
C GLU A 357 -1.40 45.61 6.01
N LEU A 358 -0.84 44.49 5.52
CA LEU A 358 -0.20 43.44 6.35
C LEU A 358 1.32 43.35 6.13
N GLU A 359 1.99 42.88 7.20
CA GLU A 359 3.40 43.02 7.58
C GLU A 359 4.51 42.79 6.52
N GLN A 360 5.63 43.50 6.69
CA GLN A 360 6.87 43.37 5.91
C GLN A 360 7.52 41.97 5.97
N SER A 361 7.12 41.11 6.92
CA SER A 361 7.60 39.73 7.10
C SER A 361 7.14 38.76 6.00
N LEU A 362 6.17 39.18 5.17
CA LEU A 362 5.54 38.37 4.12
C LEU A 362 6.05 38.68 2.70
N VAL A 363 6.98 39.64 2.59
CA VAL A 363 7.53 40.14 1.33
C VAL A 363 8.98 39.72 1.19
N TRP A 364 9.30 39.02 0.09
CA TRP A 364 10.68 38.83 -0.31
C TRP A 364 11.06 39.86 -1.38
N ASN A 365 11.92 40.81 -1.02
CA ASN A 365 12.43 41.79 -1.97
C ASN A 365 13.60 41.21 -2.75
N PHE A 366 13.60 41.38 -4.07
CA PHE A 366 14.79 41.05 -4.86
C PHE A 366 15.97 41.89 -4.36
N LYS A 367 17.10 41.25 -4.07
CA LYS A 367 18.36 41.97 -3.82
C LYS A 367 18.66 42.86 -5.03
N ARG A 368 19.09 44.11 -4.77
CA ARG A 368 19.42 45.08 -5.81
C ARG A 368 20.52 44.56 -6.72
#